data_AF-A0A376U888-F1
#
_entry.id   AF-A0A376U888-F1
#
_cell.length_a   1.000
_cell.length_b   1.000
_cell.length_c   1.000
_cell.angle_alpha   90.00
_cell.angle_beta   90.00
_cell.angle_gamma   90.00
#
_symmetry.space_group_name_H-M   'P 1'
#
loop_
_entity.id
_entity.type
_entity.pdbx_description
1 polymer ?
#
loop_
_entity_poly.entity_id
_entity_poly.type
_entity_poly.pdbx_seq_one_letter_code
_entity_poly.pdbx_strand_id
1 'polypeptide(L)'
;MKVGFFLLKFPLSSETFVLNQITAFIDMGFEVEIVALQKGDTQNTHAAWTKYNLAARTRWLQDEPTGKVAKLRHRASQTLRGIHRKNTWQALNLKRYGAESRNLILPAICGQVATPFRADVFIAHFGPAG
;
A
#
# COMPACT_ATOMS: atom_id res chain seq x y z
N MET A 1 18.63 4.63 -10.13
CA MET A 1 17.98 5.17 -8.92
C MET A 1 16.56 4.64 -8.86
N LYS A 2 16.10 4.28 -7.66
CA LYS A 2 14.78 3.75 -7.37
C LYS A 2 13.95 4.76 -6.58
N VAL A 3 12.77 5.08 -7.08
CA VAL A 3 11.80 5.97 -6.45
C VAL A 3 10.60 5.15 -5.97
N GLY A 4 10.37 5.16 -4.66
CA GLY A 4 9.24 4.48 -4.02
C GLY A 4 8.08 5.46 -3.80
N PHE A 5 6.93 5.20 -4.40
CA PHE A 5 5.71 5.95 -4.06
C PHE A 5 4.97 5.25 -2.93
N PHE A 6 4.65 5.95 -1.86
CA PHE A 6 3.83 5.42 -0.76
C PHE A 6 2.49 6.16 -0.71
N LEU A 7 1.41 5.47 -1.06
CA LEU A 7 0.10 6.06 -1.33
C LEU A 7 -0.98 5.49 -0.41
N LEU A 8 -1.98 6.29 -0.05
CA LEU A 8 -3.13 5.78 0.70
C LEU A 8 -3.97 4.82 -0.16
N LYS A 9 -4.25 5.17 -1.41
CA LYS A 9 -5.07 4.37 -2.32
C LYS A 9 -4.61 4.58 -3.75
N PHE A 10 -4.50 3.51 -4.53
CA PHE A 10 -4.04 3.59 -5.92
C PHE A 10 -4.60 2.46 -6.80
N PRO A 11 -5.02 2.73 -8.05
CA PRO A 11 -5.08 4.06 -8.70
C PRO A 11 -6.30 4.89 -8.30
N LEU A 12 -6.18 6.22 -8.42
CA LEU A 12 -7.29 7.15 -8.23
C LEU A 12 -7.38 8.09 -9.43
N SER A 13 -8.49 8.05 -10.15
CA SER A 13 -8.67 8.82 -11.39
C SER A 13 -8.82 10.33 -11.14
N SER A 14 -9.19 10.71 -9.91
CA SER A 14 -9.19 12.10 -9.44
C SER A 14 -7.79 12.63 -9.13
N GLU A 15 -6.78 11.77 -8.95
CA GLU A 15 -5.42 12.15 -8.52
C GLU A 15 -4.43 12.06 -9.69
N THR A 16 -4.74 12.76 -10.79
CA THR A 16 -3.90 12.79 -11.99
C THR A 16 -2.49 13.32 -11.72
N PHE A 17 -2.32 14.20 -10.74
CA PHE A 17 -1.00 14.75 -10.40
C PHE A 17 -0.02 13.67 -9.88
N VAL A 18 -0.51 12.70 -9.09
CA VAL A 18 0.32 11.58 -8.59
C VAL A 18 0.73 10.69 -9.76
N LEU A 19 -0.24 10.39 -10.62
CA LEU A 19 -0.02 9.60 -11.84
C LEU A 19 1.03 10.26 -12.75
N ASN A 20 0.91 11.57 -12.99
CA ASN A 20 1.85 12.31 -13.84
C ASN A 20 3.27 12.33 -13.26
N GLN A 21 3.41 12.45 -11.94
CA GLN A 21 4.72 12.36 -11.29
C GLN A 21 5.33 10.97 -11.46
N ILE A 22 4.55 9.92 -11.19
CA ILE A 22 4.98 8.52 -11.38
C ILE A 22 5.48 8.31 -12.81
N THR A 23 4.70 8.70 -13.81
CA THR A 23 5.08 8.52 -15.22
C THR A 23 6.29 9.35 -15.60
N ALA A 24 6.43 10.57 -15.08
CA ALA A 24 7.60 11.41 -15.32
C ALA A 24 8.89 10.76 -14.79
N PHE A 25 8.87 10.17 -13.58
CA PHE A 25 10.05 9.45 -13.07
C PHE A 25 10.36 8.20 -13.91
N ILE A 26 9.35 7.51 -14.43
CA ILE A 26 9.57 6.38 -15.36
C ILE A 26 10.19 6.88 -16.67
N ASP A 27 9.67 7.97 -17.24
CA ASP A 27 10.17 8.57 -18.48
C ASP A 27 11.62 9.08 -18.34
N MET A 28 12.02 9.52 -17.13
CA MET A 28 13.40 9.87 -16.79
C MET A 28 14.34 8.64 -16.65
N GLY A 29 13.83 7.42 -16.81
CA GLY A 29 14.61 6.18 -16.74
C GLY A 29 14.82 5.64 -15.32
N PHE A 30 14.07 6.12 -14.32
CA PHE A 30 14.15 5.59 -12.97
C PHE A 30 13.31 4.34 -12.76
N GLU A 31 13.77 3.49 -11.83
CA GLU A 31 12.94 2.39 -11.35
C GLU A 31 11.88 2.95 -10.39
N VAL A 32 10.61 2.68 -10.68
CA VAL A 32 9.49 3.13 -9.84
C VAL A 32 8.75 1.93 -9.26
N GLU A 33 8.65 1.89 -7.93
CA GLU A 33 7.81 0.95 -7.16
C GLU A 33 6.71 1.74 -6.45
N ILE A 34 5.47 1.28 -6.55
CA ILE A 34 4.31 1.92 -5.91
C ILE A 34 3.85 1.00 -4.79
N VAL A 35 3.79 1.52 -3.58
CA VAL A 35 3.24 0.84 -2.40
C VAL A 35 1.99 1.57 -1.99
N ALA A 36 0.84 0.94 -2.17
CA ALA A 36 -0.45 1.54 -1.84
C ALA A 36 -1.07 0.83 -0.64
N LEU A 37 -1.60 1.59 0.30
CA LEU A 37 -2.29 1.00 1.44
C LEU A 37 -3.55 0.26 0.97
N GLN A 38 -4.35 0.88 0.11
CA GLN A 38 -5.61 0.34 -0.42
C GLN A 38 -5.61 0.23 -1.94
N LYS A 39 -6.32 -0.77 -2.46
CA LYS A 39 -6.56 -0.89 -3.90
C LYS A 39 -7.62 0.10 -4.37
N GLY A 40 -7.27 0.81 -5.43
CA GLY A 40 -8.12 1.79 -6.12
C GLY A 40 -9.07 1.18 -7.14
N ASP A 41 -9.69 2.04 -7.95
CA ASP A 41 -10.52 1.60 -9.08
C ASP A 41 -9.63 1.29 -10.28
N THR A 42 -9.46 0.00 -10.58
CA THR A 42 -8.64 -0.46 -11.72
C THR A 42 -9.42 -0.55 -13.03
N GLN A 43 -10.74 -0.31 -13.03
CA GLN A 43 -11.58 -0.34 -14.22
C GLN A 43 -11.63 1.03 -14.89
N ASN A 44 -11.93 2.08 -14.12
CA ASN A 44 -12.06 3.44 -14.64
C ASN A 44 -10.75 4.22 -14.52
N THR A 45 -9.69 3.77 -15.20
CA THR A 45 -8.34 4.35 -15.08
C THR A 45 -7.96 5.25 -16.27
N HIS A 46 -6.95 6.10 -16.07
CA HIS A 46 -6.34 6.89 -17.14
C HIS A 46 -5.50 6.02 -18.07
N ALA A 47 -5.34 6.42 -19.34
CA ALA A 47 -4.57 5.68 -20.33
C ALA A 47 -3.12 5.36 -19.90
N ALA A 48 -2.52 6.22 -19.07
CA ALA A 48 -1.20 6.00 -18.50
C ALA A 48 -1.10 4.75 -17.61
N TRP A 49 -2.20 4.34 -16.95
CA TRP A 49 -2.25 3.12 -16.15
C TRP A 49 -1.83 1.89 -16.97
N THR A 50 -2.43 1.73 -18.14
CA THR A 50 -2.13 0.63 -19.07
C THR A 50 -0.81 0.86 -19.78
N LYS A 51 -0.56 2.08 -20.30
CA LYS A 51 0.67 2.42 -21.05
C LYS A 51 1.94 2.11 -20.26
N TYR A 52 1.97 2.44 -18.97
CA TYR A 52 3.15 2.26 -18.11
C TYR A 52 3.11 0.96 -17.28
N ASN A 53 2.08 0.14 -17.48
CA ASN A 53 1.82 -1.10 -16.73
C ASN A 53 1.92 -0.88 -15.21
N LEU A 54 1.22 0.14 -14.71
CA LEU A 54 1.36 0.57 -13.32
C LEU A 54 0.83 -0.47 -12.31
N ALA A 55 -0.06 -1.36 -12.77
CA ALA A 55 -0.51 -2.51 -11.98
C ALA A 55 0.66 -3.41 -11.54
N ALA A 56 1.56 -3.75 -12.47
CA ALA A 56 2.71 -4.61 -12.19
C ALA A 56 3.77 -3.94 -11.29
N ARG A 57 3.74 -2.60 -11.23
CA ARG A 57 4.62 -1.79 -10.37
C ARG A 57 4.01 -1.53 -9.00
N THR A 58 2.77 -1.95 -8.75
CA THR A 58 2.04 -1.64 -7.52
C THR A 58 1.97 -2.85 -6.60
N ARG A 59 2.29 -2.62 -5.32
CA ARG A 59 2.08 -3.56 -4.22
C ARG A 59 1.04 -2.99 -3.26
N TRP A 60 -0.07 -3.69 -3.11
CA TRP A 60 -1.13 -3.32 -2.16
C TRP A 60 -0.90 -3.96 -0.80
N LEU A 61 -0.96 -3.15 0.25
CA LEU A 61 -0.83 -3.62 1.63
C LEU A 61 -2.15 -4.16 2.19
N GLN A 62 -3.29 -3.70 1.66
CA GLN A 62 -4.64 -4.16 2.00
C GLN A 62 -5.44 -4.49 0.73
N ASP A 63 -5.08 -5.58 0.04
CA ASP A 63 -5.94 -6.19 -1.00
C ASP A 63 -6.89 -7.20 -0.34
N GLU A 64 -7.95 -6.68 0.26
CA GLU A 64 -8.83 -7.43 1.17
C GLU A 64 -10.18 -7.76 0.52
N PRO A 65 -10.82 -8.88 0.91
CA PRO A 65 -12.17 -9.18 0.45
C PRO A 65 -13.19 -8.13 0.90
N THR A 66 -14.33 -8.09 0.22
CA THR A 66 -15.44 -7.22 0.59
C THR A 66 -16.17 -7.76 1.83
N GLY A 67 -16.74 -6.85 2.64
CA GLY A 67 -17.50 -7.19 3.85
C GLY A 67 -16.69 -7.21 5.15
N LYS A 68 -17.30 -6.69 6.24
CA LYS A 68 -16.62 -6.46 7.53
C LYS A 68 -16.03 -7.75 8.13
N VAL A 69 -16.80 -8.83 8.15
CA VAL A 69 -16.37 -10.11 8.75
C VAL A 69 -15.27 -10.77 7.92
N ALA A 70 -15.39 -10.76 6.59
CA ALA A 70 -14.38 -11.32 5.69
C ALA A 70 -13.05 -10.57 5.82
N LYS A 71 -13.08 -9.23 5.89
CA LYS A 71 -11.90 -8.40 6.17
C LYS A 71 -11.23 -8.78 7.49
N LEU A 72 -12.00 -8.88 8.58
CA LEU A 72 -11.43 -9.22 9.88
C LEU A 72 -10.79 -10.61 9.89
N ARG A 73 -11.45 -11.62 9.28
CA ARG A 73 -10.89 -12.97 9.13
C ARG A 73 -9.61 -12.97 8.30
N HIS A 74 -9.60 -12.23 7.20
CA HIS A 74 -8.41 -12.06 6.36
C HIS A 74 -7.26 -11.45 7.16
N ARG A 75 -7.49 -10.33 7.84
CA ARG A 75 -6.46 -9.65 8.66
C ARG A 75 -5.95 -10.52 9.80
N ALA A 76 -6.82 -11.26 10.48
CA ALA A 76 -6.40 -12.21 11.51
C ALA A 76 -5.49 -13.30 10.94
N SER A 77 -5.84 -13.89 9.78
CA SER A 77 -5.00 -14.87 9.09
C SER A 77 -3.64 -14.30 8.71
N GLN A 78 -3.59 -13.09 8.14
CA GLN A 78 -2.33 -12.42 7.78
C GLN A 78 -1.48 -12.10 9.01
N THR A 79 -2.11 -11.67 10.11
CA THR A 79 -1.43 -11.43 11.39
C THR A 79 -0.79 -12.72 11.93
N LEU A 80 -1.53 -13.83 11.91
CA LEU A 80 -1.03 -15.13 12.35
C LEU A 80 0.17 -15.59 11.52
N ARG A 81 0.19 -15.35 10.20
CA ARG A 81 1.33 -15.68 9.33
C ARG A 81 2.65 -15.01 9.74
N GLY A 82 2.60 -13.85 10.42
CA GLY A 82 3.79 -13.16 10.91
C GLY A 82 3.94 -13.14 12.42
N ILE A 83 3.15 -13.91 13.17
CA ILE A 83 3.16 -13.86 14.63
C ILE A 83 4.50 -14.29 15.24
N HIS A 84 5.39 -14.93 14.49
CA HIS A 84 6.75 -15.21 14.94
C HIS A 84 7.69 -13.98 14.87
N ARG A 85 7.26 -12.88 14.25
CA ARG A 85 8.09 -11.68 14.01
C ARG A 85 7.78 -10.62 15.06
N LYS A 86 8.85 -9.99 15.58
CA LYS A 86 8.76 -8.90 16.57
C LYS A 86 7.87 -7.75 16.10
N ASN A 87 7.95 -7.37 14.82
CA ASN A 87 7.18 -6.24 14.28
C ASN A 87 5.67 -6.49 14.30
N THR A 88 5.24 -7.72 14.03
CA THR A 88 3.81 -8.10 14.08
C THR A 88 3.27 -8.05 15.51
N TRP A 89 4.05 -8.47 16.51
CA TRP A 89 3.68 -8.31 17.91
C TRP A 89 3.61 -6.84 18.34
N GLN A 90 4.59 -6.03 17.92
CA GLN A 90 4.58 -4.60 18.22
C GLN A 90 3.35 -3.92 17.64
N ALA A 91 2.94 -4.29 16.42
CA ALA A 91 1.74 -3.76 15.77
C ALA A 91 0.43 -4.07 16.51
N LEU A 92 0.40 -5.09 17.39
CA LEU A 92 -0.74 -5.40 18.26
C LEU A 92 -0.86 -4.45 19.48
N ASN A 93 0.06 -3.50 19.64
CA ASN A 93 0.01 -2.54 20.73
C ASN A 93 -1.14 -1.52 20.55
N LEU A 94 -2.30 -1.82 21.15
CA LEU A 94 -3.49 -0.96 21.14
C LEU A 94 -3.23 0.44 21.72
N LYS A 95 -2.40 0.54 22.77
CA LYS A 95 -2.07 1.83 23.40
C LYS A 95 -1.32 2.76 22.44
N ARG A 96 -0.48 2.18 21.57
CA ARG A 96 0.34 2.94 20.62
C ARG A 96 -0.36 3.19 19.29
N TYR A 97 -1.11 2.21 18.77
CA TYR A 97 -1.61 2.21 17.39
C TYR A 97 -3.14 2.27 17.29
N GLY A 98 -3.87 2.28 18.41
CA GLY A 98 -5.30 2.56 18.48
C GLY A 98 -6.15 1.71 17.53
N ALA A 99 -6.92 2.38 16.65
CA ALA A 99 -7.84 1.73 15.73
C ALA A 99 -7.15 0.81 14.71
N GLU A 100 -5.93 1.13 14.28
CA GLU A 100 -5.15 0.32 13.33
C GLU A 100 -4.79 -1.04 13.92
N SER A 101 -4.49 -1.07 15.22
CA SER A 101 -4.24 -2.32 15.95
C SER A 101 -5.54 -3.05 16.27
N ARG A 102 -6.57 -2.33 16.75
CA ARG A 102 -7.88 -2.92 17.10
C ARG A 102 -8.54 -3.62 15.92
N ASN A 103 -8.46 -3.03 14.74
CA ASN A 103 -9.04 -3.57 13.51
C ASN A 103 -8.08 -4.51 12.75
N LEU A 104 -6.96 -4.88 13.38
CA LEU A 104 -5.90 -5.73 12.83
C LEU A 104 -5.30 -5.24 11.50
N ILE A 105 -5.37 -3.95 11.20
CA ILE A 105 -4.81 -3.38 9.97
C ILE A 105 -3.29 -3.47 10.02
N LEU A 106 -2.67 -2.82 11.01
CA LEU A 106 -1.22 -2.77 11.13
C LEU A 106 -0.60 -4.15 11.40
N PRO A 107 -1.16 -5.01 12.29
CA PRO A 107 -0.67 -6.38 12.47
C PRO A 107 -0.75 -7.24 11.20
N ALA A 108 -1.82 -7.11 10.41
CA ALA A 108 -1.96 -7.85 9.15
C ALA A 108 -0.90 -7.41 8.14
N ILE A 109 -0.66 -6.10 8.00
CA ILE A 109 0.38 -5.56 7.12
C ILE A 109 1.76 -6.06 7.55
N CYS A 110 2.11 -5.95 8.82
CA CYS A 110 3.38 -6.47 9.35
C CYS A 110 3.49 -8.01 9.21
N GLY A 111 2.35 -8.70 9.31
CA GLY A 111 2.28 -10.15 9.14
C GLY A 111 2.51 -10.62 7.70
N GLN A 112 2.00 -9.87 6.73
CA GLN A 112 2.16 -10.16 5.30
C GLN A 112 3.51 -9.68 4.74
N VAL A 113 3.98 -8.52 5.17
CA VAL A 113 5.22 -7.90 4.64
C VAL A 113 6.42 -8.41 5.44
N ALA A 114 7.05 -9.48 4.96
CA ALA A 114 8.25 -10.06 5.57
C ALA A 114 9.52 -9.25 5.29
N THR A 115 9.59 -8.60 4.12
CA THR A 115 10.77 -7.86 3.66
C THR A 115 10.46 -6.36 3.61
N PRO A 116 11.30 -5.49 4.19
CA PRO A 116 11.13 -4.04 4.06
C PRO A 116 11.16 -3.59 2.60
N PHE A 117 10.35 -2.59 2.26
CA PHE A 117 10.46 -1.88 0.99
C PHE A 117 11.73 -1.03 1.00
N ARG A 118 12.44 -1.00 -0.12
CA ARG A 118 13.68 -0.22 -0.30
C ARG A 118 13.60 0.62 -1.55
N ALA A 119 13.96 1.88 -1.44
CA ALA A 119 14.11 2.85 -2.51
C ALA A 119 15.20 3.86 -2.11
N ASP A 120 15.79 4.53 -3.09
CA ASP A 120 16.74 5.62 -2.83
C ASP A 120 16.01 6.86 -2.29
N VAL A 121 14.78 7.07 -2.78
CA VAL A 121 13.87 8.14 -2.33
C VAL A 121 12.46 7.58 -2.20
N PHE A 122 11.77 7.94 -1.11
CA PHE A 122 10.33 7.73 -0.98
C PHE A 122 9.56 9.04 -1.15
N ILE A 123 8.54 9.03 -2.01
CA ILE A 123 7.58 10.10 -2.18
C ILE A 123 6.25 9.60 -1.62
N ALA A 124 5.75 10.24 -0.56
CA ALA A 124 4.52 9.83 0.09
C ALA A 124 3.38 10.82 -0.18
N HIS A 125 2.26 10.33 -0.70
CA HIS A 125 1.05 11.13 -0.93
C HIS A 125 -0.14 10.54 -0.17
N PHE A 126 -0.73 11.36 0.70
CA PHE A 126 -1.85 10.98 1.55
C PHE A 126 -3.07 11.93 1.42
N GLY A 127 -3.06 12.85 0.46
CA GLY A 127 -4.14 13.83 0.30
C GLY A 127 -4.36 14.68 1.58
N PRO A 128 -5.62 15.00 1.96
CA PRO A 128 -5.94 15.73 3.19
C PRO A 128 -5.92 14.87 4.45
N ALA A 129 -5.33 13.66 4.43
CA ALA A 129 -5.25 12.78 5.61
C ALA A 129 -4.18 13.23 6.64
N GLY A 130 -3.93 14.53 6.73
CA GLY A 130 -3.10 15.18 7.74
C GLY A 130 -3.95 15.74 8.89
#